data_AF-A0A940XF79-F1
#
_entry.id   AF-A0A940XF79-F1
#
_cell.length_a   1.000
_cell.length_b   1.000
_cell.length_c   1.000
_cell.angle_alpha   90.00
_cell.angle_beta   90.00
_cell.angle_gamma   90.00
#
_symmetry.space_group_name_H-M   'P 1'
#
loop_
_entity.id
_entity.type
_entity.pdbx_description
1 polymer ?
#
loop_
_entity_poly.entity_id
_entity_poly.type
_entity_poly.pdbx_seq_one_letter_code
_entity_poly.pdbx_strand_id
1 'polypeptide(L)'
;MVKKISFSLLAILAILFSLMPFAFYFYDITFGIINTKSLEVLSNLTWKITFHIHIISAGIALSIGWIQFVPKIRNKYMSFHKIIGNTYFISAIISSLASIFISFYATGGKIQIIGFTILGIIWFYTTLMGFFYIKSEEFELHQKMMVFSYSACFSGVTLRIWLPLLELIFDDFNTTYATVAWLCWIPNLIVAFIINNSLHNKYVE
;
A
#
# COMPACT_ATOMS: atom_id res chain seq x y z
N MET A 1 -12.66 23.28 -2.84
CA MET A 1 -13.46 22.20 -3.46
C MET A 1 -12.60 21.02 -3.89
N VAL A 2 -11.56 21.24 -4.70
CA VAL A 2 -10.64 20.21 -5.23
C VAL A 2 -10.04 19.29 -4.15
N LYS A 3 -9.51 19.84 -3.04
CA LYS A 3 -8.93 19.03 -1.93
C LYS A 3 -9.91 18.06 -1.26
N LYS A 4 -11.20 18.40 -1.23
CA LYS A 4 -12.24 17.52 -0.66
C LYS A 4 -12.58 16.40 -1.64
N ILE A 5 -12.72 16.74 -2.93
CA ILE A 5 -13.00 15.78 -4.01
C ILE A 5 -11.85 14.76 -4.14
N SER A 6 -10.60 15.22 -4.11
CA SER A 6 -9.43 14.32 -4.20
C SER A 6 -9.35 13.34 -3.02
N PHE A 7 -9.71 13.80 -1.81
CA PHE A 7 -9.71 12.95 -0.62
C PHE A 7 -10.84 11.92 -0.64
N SER A 8 -12.05 12.32 -1.07
CA SER A 8 -13.17 11.40 -1.25
C SER A 8 -12.86 10.33 -2.29
N LEU A 9 -12.25 10.72 -3.42
CA LEU A 9 -11.82 9.77 -4.45
C LEU A 9 -10.81 8.76 -3.90
N LEU A 10 -9.81 9.23 -3.16
CA LEU A 10 -8.82 8.36 -2.51
C LEU A 10 -9.49 7.34 -1.57
N ALA A 11 -10.43 7.78 -0.73
CA ALA A 11 -11.15 6.90 0.18
C ALA A 11 -12.00 5.86 -0.56
N ILE A 12 -12.71 6.29 -1.62
CA ILE A 12 -13.54 5.39 -2.45
C ILE A 12 -12.66 4.33 -3.11
N LEU A 13 -11.55 4.73 -3.74
CA LEU A 13 -10.62 3.81 -4.38
C LEU A 13 -9.99 2.85 -3.36
N ALA A 14 -9.59 3.34 -2.19
CA ALA A 14 -9.05 2.51 -1.13
C ALA A 14 -10.05 1.44 -0.67
N ILE A 15 -11.31 1.82 -0.43
CA ILE A 15 -12.37 0.88 -0.04
C ILE A 15 -12.63 -0.12 -1.17
N LEU A 16 -12.86 0.36 -2.40
CA LEU A 16 -13.17 -0.47 -3.55
C LEU A 16 -12.11 -1.56 -3.77
N PHE A 17 -10.83 -1.17 -3.77
CA PHE A 17 -9.74 -2.11 -4.01
C PHE A 17 -9.35 -2.93 -2.79
N SER A 18 -9.67 -2.50 -1.57
CA SER A 18 -9.52 -3.33 -0.37
C SER A 18 -10.47 -4.53 -0.35
N LEU A 19 -11.59 -4.46 -1.08
CA LEU A 19 -12.56 -5.54 -1.19
C LEU A 19 -12.21 -6.55 -2.30
N MET A 20 -11.32 -6.20 -3.23
CA MET A 20 -10.95 -7.06 -4.35
C MET A 20 -10.43 -8.45 -3.93
N PRO A 21 -9.62 -8.60 -2.86
CA PRO A 21 -9.19 -9.93 -2.41
C PRO A 21 -10.33 -10.85 -1.96
N PHE A 22 -11.50 -10.32 -1.56
CA PHE A 22 -12.65 -11.16 -1.22
C PHE A 22 -13.19 -11.91 -2.44
N ALA A 23 -12.97 -11.39 -3.66
CA ALA A 23 -13.33 -12.09 -4.89
C ALA A 23 -12.60 -13.44 -5.02
N PHE A 24 -11.39 -13.60 -4.47
CA PHE A 24 -10.65 -14.87 -4.50
C PHE A 24 -11.31 -15.99 -3.68
N TYR A 25 -12.29 -15.68 -2.82
CA TYR A 25 -13.07 -16.70 -2.09
C TYR A 25 -14.32 -17.16 -2.86
N PHE A 26 -14.77 -16.37 -3.84
CA PHE A 26 -15.99 -16.64 -4.60
C PHE A 26 -15.71 -17.11 -6.04
N TYR A 27 -14.58 -16.71 -6.60
CA TYR A 27 -14.10 -17.13 -7.90
C TYR A 27 -12.85 -18.00 -7.73
N ASP A 28 -12.70 -19.03 -8.55
CA ASP A 28 -11.47 -19.82 -8.61
C ASP A 28 -10.26 -18.87 -8.75
N ILE A 29 -9.09 -19.33 -8.30
CA ILE A 29 -7.80 -18.64 -8.27
C ILE A 29 -7.36 -18.12 -9.66
N THR A 30 -8.17 -18.27 -10.70
CA THR A 30 -7.97 -17.90 -12.10
C THR A 30 -8.07 -16.39 -12.41
N PHE A 31 -7.88 -15.48 -11.46
CA PHE A 31 -7.99 -14.02 -11.71
C PHE A 31 -6.74 -13.22 -11.31
N GLY A 32 -6.30 -12.32 -12.19
CA GLY A 32 -5.18 -11.39 -11.92
C GLY A 32 -3.79 -12.04 -11.93
N ILE A 33 -2.83 -11.39 -11.27
CA ILE A 33 -1.39 -11.75 -11.28
C ILE A 33 -1.11 -13.17 -10.76
N ILE A 34 -2.04 -13.75 -10.00
CA ILE A 34 -1.89 -15.12 -9.51
C ILE A 34 -1.80 -16.13 -10.65
N ASN A 35 -2.48 -15.89 -11.78
CA ASN A 35 -2.48 -16.76 -12.96
C ASN A 35 -1.11 -16.88 -13.61
N THR A 36 -0.24 -15.90 -13.36
CA THR A 36 1.09 -15.84 -13.95
C THR A 36 2.12 -16.59 -13.10
N LYS A 37 1.68 -17.34 -12.09
CA LYS A 37 2.55 -18.16 -11.22
C LYS A 37 2.67 -19.58 -11.77
N SER A 38 3.88 -20.14 -11.63
CA SER A 38 4.12 -21.55 -11.97
C SER A 38 3.39 -22.47 -10.99
N LEU A 39 3.11 -23.71 -11.43
CA LEU A 39 2.53 -24.75 -10.58
C LEU A 39 3.36 -25.01 -9.32
N GLU A 40 4.69 -24.88 -9.42
CA GLU A 40 5.59 -25.00 -8.27
C GLU A 40 5.26 -23.96 -7.18
N VAL A 41 5.17 -22.67 -7.54
CA VAL A 41 4.80 -21.60 -6.59
C VAL A 41 3.38 -21.79 -6.08
N LEU A 42 2.44 -22.15 -6.95
CA LEU A 42 1.05 -22.44 -6.59
C LEU A 42 0.89 -23.73 -5.77
N SER A 43 1.92 -24.55 -5.61
CA SER A 43 1.91 -25.72 -4.73
C SER A 43 2.60 -25.45 -3.39
N ASN A 44 3.40 -24.38 -3.31
CA ASN A 44 4.18 -24.02 -2.13
C ASN A 44 3.27 -23.47 -1.00
N LEU A 45 3.15 -24.25 0.08
CA LEU A 45 2.30 -23.92 1.22
C LEU A 45 2.73 -22.62 1.93
N THR A 46 4.03 -22.42 2.12
CA THR A 46 4.57 -21.21 2.77
C THR A 46 4.22 -19.96 1.96
N TRP A 47 4.38 -20.03 0.63
CA TRP A 47 4.00 -18.92 -0.24
C TRP A 47 2.50 -18.63 -0.18
N LYS A 48 1.64 -19.66 -0.22
CA LYS A 48 0.18 -19.48 -0.10
C LYS A 48 -0.20 -18.78 1.20
N ILE A 49 0.31 -19.27 2.34
CA ILE A 49 0.01 -18.70 3.65
C ILE A 49 0.45 -17.24 3.69
N THR A 50 1.68 -16.95 3.28
CA THR A 50 2.21 -15.58 3.29
C THR A 50 1.46 -14.66 2.33
N PHE A 51 1.05 -15.15 1.16
CA PHE A 51 0.20 -14.41 0.22
C PHE A 51 -1.15 -14.05 0.85
N HIS A 52 -1.83 -14.99 1.51
CA HIS A 52 -3.11 -14.72 2.19
C HIS A 52 -2.93 -13.73 3.35
N ILE A 53 -1.88 -13.90 4.15
CA ILE A 53 -1.51 -12.94 5.20
C ILE A 53 -1.34 -11.55 4.58
N HIS A 54 -0.58 -11.42 3.49
CA HIS A 54 -0.36 -10.14 2.82
C HIS A 54 -1.66 -9.50 2.34
N ILE A 55 -2.49 -10.20 1.54
CA ILE A 55 -3.68 -9.60 0.92
C ILE A 55 -4.73 -9.20 1.96
N ILE A 56 -4.92 -9.99 3.02
CA ILE A 56 -5.90 -9.70 4.08
C ILE A 56 -5.43 -8.50 4.89
N SER A 57 -4.19 -8.53 5.37
CA SER A 57 -3.63 -7.43 6.16
C SER A 57 -3.47 -6.14 5.34
N ALA A 58 -3.09 -6.23 4.06
CA ALA A 58 -3.06 -5.09 3.13
C ALA A 58 -4.45 -4.50 2.94
N GLY A 59 -5.47 -5.34 2.72
CA GLY A 59 -6.85 -4.93 2.56
C GLY A 59 -7.35 -4.15 3.77
N ILE A 60 -7.10 -4.66 4.98
CA ILE A 60 -7.42 -3.97 6.24
C ILE A 60 -6.70 -2.62 6.30
N ALA A 61 -5.37 -2.59 6.14
CA ALA A 61 -4.59 -1.35 6.21
C ALA A 61 -5.07 -0.30 5.19
N LEU A 62 -5.34 -0.71 3.96
CA LEU A 62 -5.82 0.15 2.88
C LEU A 62 -7.20 0.73 3.21
N SER A 63 -8.13 -0.12 3.67
CA SER A 63 -9.52 0.25 3.95
C SER A 63 -9.69 1.28 5.08
N ILE A 64 -8.81 1.25 6.09
CA ILE A 64 -8.93 2.12 7.27
C ILE A 64 -7.87 3.21 7.35
N GLY A 65 -6.74 3.09 6.68
CA GLY A 65 -5.60 3.98 6.87
C GLY A 65 -5.89 5.44 6.49
N TRP A 66 -6.71 5.68 5.46
CA TRP A 66 -7.09 7.05 5.04
C TRP A 66 -7.84 7.82 6.13
N ILE A 67 -8.54 7.12 7.03
CA ILE A 67 -9.32 7.71 8.15
C ILE A 67 -8.40 8.51 9.08
N GLN A 68 -7.13 8.10 9.20
CA GLN A 68 -6.12 8.76 10.04
C GLN A 68 -5.83 10.21 9.62
N PHE A 69 -6.08 10.54 8.35
CA PHE A 69 -5.83 11.88 7.80
C PHE A 69 -7.05 12.80 7.87
N VAL A 70 -8.17 12.36 8.46
CA VAL A 70 -9.37 13.18 8.64
C VAL A 70 -9.22 14.08 9.89
N PRO A 71 -9.12 15.43 9.76
CA PRO A 71 -8.85 16.30 10.90
C PRO A 71 -9.90 16.23 12.00
N LYS A 72 -11.18 16.06 11.63
CA LYS A 72 -12.29 15.91 12.59
C LYS A 72 -12.12 14.68 13.48
N ILE A 73 -11.64 13.56 12.92
CA ILE A 73 -11.43 12.32 13.68
C ILE A 73 -10.23 12.48 14.61
N ARG A 74 -9.11 13.00 14.09
CA ARG A 74 -7.90 13.24 14.87
C ARG A 74 -8.11 14.22 16.03
N ASN A 75 -8.87 15.29 15.82
CA ASN A 75 -9.01 16.36 16.82
C ASN A 75 -10.18 16.15 17.79
N LYS A 76 -11.28 15.50 17.35
CA LYS A 76 -12.51 15.34 18.17
C LYS A 76 -12.69 13.93 18.73
N TYR A 77 -12.20 12.91 18.02
CA TYR A 77 -12.44 11.49 18.34
C TYR A 77 -11.12 10.74 18.55
N MET A 78 -10.30 11.24 19.49
CA MET A 78 -8.93 10.75 19.72
C MET A 78 -8.85 9.25 20.04
N SER A 79 -9.76 8.72 20.86
CA SER A 79 -9.80 7.27 21.17
C SER A 79 -10.03 6.44 19.91
N PHE A 80 -10.92 6.89 19.02
CA PHE A 80 -11.18 6.22 17.74
C PHE A 80 -9.97 6.33 16.80
N HIS A 81 -9.33 7.50 16.72
CA HIS A 81 -8.09 7.70 15.98
C HIS A 81 -7.00 6.70 16.42
N LYS A 82 -6.79 6.54 17.73
CA LYS A 82 -5.81 5.59 18.30
C LYS A 82 -6.13 4.13 17.97
N ILE A 83 -7.40 3.71 18.08
CA ILE A 83 -7.80 2.34 17.73
C ILE A 83 -7.49 2.06 16.26
N ILE A 84 -7.97 2.92 15.35
CA ILE A 84 -7.75 2.75 13.90
C ILE A 84 -6.25 2.84 13.57
N GLY A 85 -5.51 3.75 14.21
CA GLY A 85 -4.07 3.91 14.01
C GLY A 85 -3.27 2.67 14.43
N ASN A 86 -3.61 2.07 15.57
CA ASN A 86 -2.99 0.82 16.03
C ASN A 86 -3.35 -0.35 15.10
N THR A 87 -4.62 -0.47 14.68
CA THR A 87 -5.03 -1.50 13.72
C THR A 87 -4.29 -1.33 12.40
N TYR A 88 -4.17 -0.10 11.88
CA TYR A 88 -3.39 0.20 10.68
C TYR A 88 -1.93 -0.20 10.86
N PHE A 89 -1.29 0.19 11.98
CA PHE A 89 0.11 -0.13 12.24
C PHE A 89 0.38 -1.65 12.21
N ILE A 90 -0.41 -2.43 12.96
CA ILE A 90 -0.24 -3.89 13.02
C ILE A 90 -0.43 -4.52 11.64
N SER A 91 -1.51 -4.13 10.94
CA SER A 91 -1.82 -4.66 9.62
C SER A 91 -0.77 -4.28 8.56
N ALA A 92 -0.29 -3.04 8.56
CA ALA A 92 0.76 -2.58 7.66
C ALA A 92 2.11 -3.28 7.92
N ILE A 93 2.51 -3.49 9.18
CA ILE A 93 3.75 -4.21 9.51
C ILE A 93 3.68 -5.67 9.03
N ILE A 94 2.59 -6.38 9.35
CA ILE A 94 2.40 -7.77 8.91
C ILE A 94 2.40 -7.85 7.38
N SER A 95 1.65 -6.95 6.73
CA SER A 95 1.51 -6.94 5.28
C SER A 95 2.81 -6.61 4.55
N SER A 96 3.56 -5.63 5.05
CA SER A 96 4.82 -5.20 4.45
C SER A 96 5.89 -6.29 4.53
N LEU A 97 6.04 -6.96 5.68
CA LEU A 97 6.92 -8.13 5.82
C LEU A 97 6.51 -9.29 4.89
N ALA A 98 5.21 -9.61 4.86
CA ALA A 98 4.70 -10.62 3.95
C ALA A 98 4.94 -10.25 2.47
N SER A 99 4.83 -8.96 2.13
CA SER A 99 5.08 -8.43 0.78
C SER A 99 6.53 -8.62 0.33
N ILE A 100 7.49 -8.41 1.23
CA ILE A 100 8.93 -8.62 0.97
C ILE A 100 9.21 -10.11 0.71
N PHE A 101 8.54 -11.01 1.42
CA PHE A 101 8.72 -12.44 1.16
C PHE A 101 8.13 -12.84 -0.20
N ILE A 102 6.88 -12.45 -0.49
CA ILE A 102 6.22 -12.85 -1.75
C ILE A 102 6.81 -12.16 -2.97
N SER A 103 7.48 -11.00 -2.83
CA SER A 103 8.12 -10.31 -3.95
C SER A 103 9.25 -11.12 -4.58
N PHE A 104 9.93 -12.00 -3.82
CA PHE A 104 10.91 -12.95 -4.37
C PHE A 104 10.31 -13.95 -5.36
N TYR A 105 8.99 -14.10 -5.35
CA TYR A 105 8.23 -14.94 -6.26
C TYR A 105 7.51 -14.12 -7.35
N ALA A 106 7.88 -12.85 -7.55
CA ALA A 106 7.32 -12.02 -8.61
C ALA A 106 7.60 -12.62 -10.01
N THR A 107 6.60 -12.58 -10.89
CA THR A 107 6.73 -13.11 -12.26
C THR A 107 7.56 -12.15 -13.11
N GLY A 108 8.30 -12.68 -14.10
CA GLY A 108 9.05 -11.89 -15.09
C GLY A 108 10.52 -11.69 -14.79
N GLY A 109 10.95 -11.74 -13.52
CA GLY A 109 12.36 -11.78 -13.13
C GLY A 109 12.81 -10.70 -12.16
N LYS A 110 14.12 -10.36 -12.22
CA LYS A 110 14.81 -9.57 -11.18
C LYS A 110 14.26 -8.14 -11.03
N ILE A 111 13.81 -7.51 -12.12
CA ILE A 111 13.34 -6.11 -12.09
C ILE A 111 12.10 -5.99 -11.21
N GLN A 112 11.13 -6.90 -11.38
CA GLN A 112 9.91 -6.96 -10.60
C GLN A 112 10.21 -7.29 -9.15
N ILE A 113 11.05 -8.31 -8.91
CA ILE A 113 11.48 -8.71 -7.56
C ILE A 113 12.07 -7.51 -6.81
N ILE A 114 13.03 -6.81 -7.42
CA ILE A 114 13.70 -5.67 -6.79
C ILE A 114 12.70 -4.53 -6.52
N GLY A 115 11.87 -4.16 -7.49
CA GLY A 115 10.89 -3.07 -7.35
C GLY A 115 9.90 -3.32 -6.20
N PHE A 116 9.32 -4.52 -6.14
CA PHE A 116 8.38 -4.87 -5.06
C PHE A 116 9.05 -5.08 -3.71
N THR A 117 10.26 -5.62 -3.67
CA THR A 117 11.02 -5.75 -2.41
C THR A 117 11.36 -4.38 -1.83
N ILE A 118 11.83 -3.43 -2.65
CA ILE A 118 12.13 -2.07 -2.21
C ILE A 118 10.87 -1.39 -1.68
N LEU A 119 9.75 -1.50 -2.40
CA LEU A 119 8.46 -1.00 -1.94
C LEU A 119 8.08 -1.60 -0.56
N GLY A 120 8.20 -2.91 -0.40
CA GLY A 120 7.92 -3.58 0.87
C GLY A 120 8.79 -3.06 2.02
N ILE A 121 10.09 -2.86 1.77
CA ILE A 121 11.04 -2.30 2.74
C ILE A 121 10.67 -0.85 3.10
N ILE A 122 10.36 -0.01 2.12
CA ILE A 122 9.94 1.38 2.35
C ILE A 122 8.68 1.41 3.20
N TRP A 123 7.69 0.58 2.86
CA TRP A 123 6.44 0.52 3.61
C TRP A 123 6.65 0.06 5.05
N PHE A 124 7.45 -0.99 5.26
CA PHE A 124 7.83 -1.46 6.59
C PHE A 124 8.53 -0.36 7.38
N TYR A 125 9.59 0.22 6.81
CA TYR A 125 10.42 1.23 7.46
C TYR A 125 9.61 2.46 7.86
N THR A 126 8.85 3.04 6.93
CA THR A 126 8.04 4.24 7.18
C THR A 126 6.96 3.99 8.24
N THR A 127 6.33 2.82 8.23
CA THR A 127 5.34 2.42 9.24
C THR A 127 5.99 2.27 10.63
N LEU A 128 7.14 1.60 10.69
CA LEU A 128 7.86 1.38 11.93
C LEU A 128 8.39 2.68 12.54
N MET A 129 9.02 3.53 11.72
CA MET A 129 9.49 4.85 12.16
C MET A 129 8.34 5.73 12.59
N GLY A 130 7.20 5.70 11.89
CA GLY A 130 5.98 6.39 12.33
C GLY A 130 5.56 5.99 13.74
N PHE A 131 5.65 4.70 14.08
CA PHE A 131 5.38 4.22 15.43
C PHE A 131 6.41 4.67 16.48
N PHE A 132 7.70 4.64 16.15
CA PHE A 132 8.71 5.12 17.09
C PHE A 132 8.59 6.62 17.34
N TYR A 133 8.35 7.44 16.31
CA TYR A 133 8.17 8.87 16.47
C TYR A 133 6.96 9.23 17.33
N ILE A 134 5.83 8.53 17.21
CA ILE A 134 4.68 8.80 18.11
C ILE A 134 4.98 8.39 19.56
N LYS A 135 5.83 7.38 19.78
CA LYS A 135 6.27 6.97 21.12
C LYS A 135 7.26 7.95 21.74
N SER A 136 8.08 8.60 20.92
CA SER A 136 9.00 9.66 21.32
C SER A 136 8.35 11.05 21.34
N GLU A 137 7.02 11.15 21.16
CA GLU A 137 6.27 12.42 21.12
C GLU A 137 6.70 13.37 19.97
N GLU A 138 7.41 12.85 18.97
CA GLU A 138 7.84 13.55 17.76
C GLU A 138 6.70 13.60 16.74
N PHE A 139 5.65 14.38 17.04
CA PHE A 139 4.40 14.39 16.27
C PHE A 139 4.55 14.79 14.81
N GLU A 140 5.45 15.73 14.50
CA GLU A 140 5.69 16.15 13.11
C GLU A 140 6.33 15.03 12.29
N LEU A 141 7.34 14.36 12.85
CA LEU A 141 8.02 13.24 12.20
C LEU A 141 7.08 12.03 12.05
N HIS A 142 6.26 11.75 13.07
CA HIS A 142 5.20 10.75 12.98
C HIS A 142 4.29 11.04 11.78
N GLN A 143 3.77 12.26 11.66
CA GLN A 143 2.87 12.63 10.57
C GLN A 143 3.54 12.45 9.21
N LYS A 144 4.79 12.90 9.05
CA LYS A 144 5.55 12.73 7.79
C LYS A 144 5.69 11.26 7.42
N MET A 145 6.06 10.42 8.38
CA MET A 145 6.21 8.97 8.17
C MET A 145 4.88 8.29 7.85
N MET A 146 3.78 8.71 8.47
CA MET A 146 2.46 8.15 8.16
C MET A 146 1.98 8.51 6.75
N VAL A 147 2.30 9.72 6.25
CA VAL A 147 2.02 10.09 4.86
C VAL A 147 2.79 9.20 3.88
N PHE A 148 4.07 8.93 4.13
CA PHE A 148 4.86 8.00 3.30
C PHE A 148 4.35 6.56 3.42
N SER A 149 4.08 6.07 4.63
CA SER A 149 3.55 4.73 4.88
C SER A 149 2.24 4.49 4.14
N TYR A 150 1.28 5.42 4.24
CA TYR A 150 0.01 5.25 3.55
C TYR A 150 0.14 5.40 2.03
N SER A 151 1.07 6.22 1.55
CA SER A 151 1.35 6.33 0.11
C SER A 151 1.96 5.04 -0.46
N ALA A 152 2.82 4.37 0.30
CA ALA A 152 3.33 3.04 -0.03
C ALA A 152 2.21 1.98 0.03
N CYS A 153 1.34 2.00 1.03
CA CYS A 153 0.15 1.14 1.10
C CYS A 153 -0.77 1.33 -0.13
N PHE A 154 -0.99 2.58 -0.54
CA PHE A 154 -1.84 2.94 -1.67
C PHE A 154 -1.27 2.47 -3.03
N SER A 155 0.00 2.05 -3.09
CA SER A 155 0.57 1.46 -4.31
C SER A 155 -0.19 0.25 -4.81
N GLY A 156 -0.88 -0.48 -3.91
CA GLY A 156 -1.76 -1.57 -4.31
C GLY A 156 -2.92 -1.11 -5.20
N VAL A 157 -3.47 0.08 -4.96
CA VAL A 157 -4.50 0.70 -5.81
C VAL A 157 -3.85 1.13 -7.12
N THR A 158 -2.76 1.88 -7.05
CA THR A 158 -2.06 2.43 -8.22
C THR A 158 -1.59 1.31 -9.17
N LEU A 159 -1.14 0.18 -8.64
CA LEU A 159 -0.81 -1.03 -9.41
C LEU A 159 -2.01 -1.55 -10.19
N ARG A 160 -3.18 -1.65 -9.55
CA ARG A 160 -4.41 -2.18 -10.17
C ARG A 160 -4.98 -1.25 -11.23
N ILE A 161 -4.61 0.03 -11.19
CA ILE A 161 -4.94 1.00 -12.24
C ILE A 161 -3.93 0.89 -13.39
N TRP A 162 -2.63 0.92 -13.11
CA TRP A 162 -1.61 0.91 -14.17
C TRP A 162 -1.51 -0.41 -14.92
N LEU A 163 -1.66 -1.54 -14.22
CA LEU A 163 -1.48 -2.87 -14.83
C LEU A 163 -2.37 -3.07 -16.06
N PRO A 164 -3.71 -2.96 -16.00
CA PRO A 164 -4.54 -3.12 -17.18
C PRO A 164 -4.31 -2.04 -18.24
N LEU A 165 -4.03 -0.79 -17.84
CA LEU A 165 -3.81 0.30 -18.79
C LEU A 165 -2.54 0.09 -19.62
N LEU A 166 -1.45 -0.33 -18.98
CA LEU A 166 -0.19 -0.58 -19.65
C LEU A 166 -0.20 -1.90 -20.43
N GLU A 167 -0.97 -2.90 -20.00
CA GLU A 167 -1.17 -4.12 -20.77
C GLU A 167 -1.81 -3.83 -22.13
N LEU A 168 -2.79 -2.92 -22.19
CA LEU A 168 -3.40 -2.48 -23.45
C LEU A 168 -2.44 -1.73 -24.38
N ILE A 169 -1.34 -1.18 -23.85
CA ILE A 169 -0.38 -0.37 -24.60
C ILE A 169 0.80 -1.22 -25.08
N PHE A 170 1.34 -2.07 -24.21
CA PHE A 170 2.53 -2.86 -24.51
C PHE A 170 2.23 -4.21 -25.13
N ASP A 171 1.05 -4.79 -24.84
CA ASP A 171 0.69 -6.16 -25.25
C ASP A 171 1.76 -7.21 -24.87
N ASP A 172 2.50 -6.95 -23.79
CA ASP A 172 3.50 -7.86 -23.22
C ASP A 172 3.49 -7.75 -21.69
N PHE A 173 2.95 -8.79 -21.05
CA PHE A 173 2.82 -8.85 -19.59
C PHE A 173 4.15 -8.63 -18.86
N ASN A 174 5.27 -9.14 -19.38
CA ASN A 174 6.56 -9.02 -18.68
C ASN A 174 7.05 -7.57 -18.65
N THR A 175 6.98 -6.86 -19.79
CA THR A 175 7.31 -5.44 -19.90
C THR A 175 6.34 -4.59 -19.09
N THR A 176 5.03 -4.86 -19.19
CA THR A 176 4.00 -4.22 -18.38
C THR A 176 4.31 -4.37 -16.89
N TYR A 177 4.50 -5.59 -16.42
CA TYR A 177 4.68 -5.87 -15.00
C TYR A 177 6.02 -5.35 -14.47
N ALA A 178 7.09 -5.38 -15.28
CA ALA A 178 8.36 -4.72 -14.97
C ALA A 178 8.18 -3.21 -14.75
N THR A 179 7.41 -2.56 -15.62
CA THR A 179 7.15 -1.11 -15.55
C THR A 179 6.28 -0.76 -14.34
N VAL A 180 5.20 -1.53 -14.12
CA VAL A 180 4.26 -1.33 -13.02
C VAL A 180 4.92 -1.54 -11.65
N ALA A 181 5.90 -2.44 -11.55
CA ALA A 181 6.65 -2.70 -10.32
C ALA A 181 7.35 -1.45 -9.74
N TRP A 182 7.50 -0.39 -10.53
CA TRP A 182 8.05 0.90 -10.11
C TRP A 182 7.01 2.02 -10.15
N LEU A 183 6.22 2.10 -11.22
CA LEU A 183 5.21 3.14 -11.39
C LEU A 183 4.08 3.07 -10.37
N CYS A 184 3.85 1.92 -9.73
CA CYS A 184 2.81 1.83 -8.71
C CYS A 184 3.14 2.60 -7.43
N TRP A 185 4.42 2.89 -7.16
CA TRP A 185 4.81 3.49 -5.88
C TRP A 185 5.71 4.72 -5.98
N ILE A 186 6.58 4.84 -7.00
CA ILE A 186 7.42 6.05 -7.15
C ILE A 186 6.57 7.32 -7.22
N PRO A 187 5.53 7.42 -8.09
CA PRO A 187 4.67 8.60 -8.14
C PRO A 187 3.95 8.85 -6.81
N ASN A 188 3.51 7.80 -6.12
CA ASN A 188 2.85 7.93 -4.82
C ASN A 188 3.79 8.56 -3.78
N LEU A 189 5.05 8.13 -3.73
CA LEU A 189 6.04 8.71 -2.81
C LEU A 189 6.43 10.15 -3.18
N ILE A 190 6.45 10.49 -4.48
CA ILE A 190 6.64 11.88 -4.91
C ILE A 190 5.47 12.75 -4.41
N VAL A 191 4.23 12.27 -4.53
CA VAL A 191 3.05 12.96 -3.98
C VAL A 191 3.17 13.10 -2.46
N ALA A 192 3.59 12.04 -1.75
CA ALA A 192 3.85 12.08 -0.32
C ALA A 192 4.87 13.16 0.08
N PHE A 193 5.97 13.25 -0.67
CA PHE A 193 7.01 14.25 -0.48
C PHE A 193 6.47 15.68 -0.67
N ILE A 194 5.70 15.92 -1.74
CA ILE A 194 5.07 17.23 -2.00
C ILE A 194 4.11 17.60 -0.86
N ILE A 195 3.28 16.65 -0.41
CA ILE A 195 2.36 16.86 0.73
C ILE A 195 3.16 17.26 1.97
N ASN A 196 4.22 16.52 2.31
CA ASN A 196 5.04 16.78 3.50
C ASN A 196 5.76 18.13 3.45
N ASN A 197 6.27 18.56 2.30
CA ASN A 197 6.89 19.88 2.16
C ASN A 197 5.88 21.02 2.28
N SER A 198 4.66 20.83 1.76
CA SER A 198 3.59 21.83 1.90
C SER A 198 3.11 21.99 3.35
N LEU A 199 3.27 20.96 4.18
CA LEU A 199 2.98 21.02 5.62
C LEU A 199 4.06 21.80 6.37
N HIS A 200 5.34 21.60 6.03
CA HIS A 200 6.45 22.29 6.68
C HIS A 200 6.39 23.81 6.47
N ASN A 201 6.12 24.27 5.24
CA ASN A 201 6.04 25.70 4.92
C ASN A 201 4.91 26.44 5.68
N LYS A 202 3.90 25.73 6.20
CA LYS A 202 2.81 26.33 6.99
C LYS A 202 3.14 26.65 8.44
N TYR A 203 4.27 26.17 8.95
CA TYR A 203 4.70 26.37 10.34
C TYR A 203 5.94 27.28 10.46
N VAL A 204 6.52 27.68 9.33
CA VAL A 204 7.71 28.56 9.25
C VAL A 204 7.33 30.00 8.87
N GLU A 205 6.10 30.24 8.38
CA GLU A 205 5.47 31.56 8.20
C GLU A 205 4.56 31.91 9.37
#